data_AF-A0A6L7YPE3-F1
#
_entry.id   AF-A0A6L7YPE3-F1
#
_cell.length_a   1.000
_cell.length_b   1.000
_cell.length_c   1.000
_cell.angle_alpha   90.00
_cell.angle_beta   90.00
_cell.angle_gamma   90.00
#
_symmetry.space_group_name_H-M   'P 1'
#
loop_
_entity.id
_entity.type
_entity.pdbx_description
1 polymer ?
#
loop_
_entity_poly.entity_id
_entity_poly.type
_entity_poly.pdbx_seq_one_letter_code
_entity_poly.pdbx_strand_id
1 'polypeptide(L)'
;MNKTEEVEQPRWYVLHAYSGHEGRVKQNLEQRVSNMDMSHKILEVFVPQEEEIEIQGGQRKTVSQRVFPGYIFVHMRMDDESWHIVRSTPGVTGFVSAEDDREARPRPVPLDEREEQPILGF
;
A
#
# COMPACT_ATOMS: atom_id res chain seq x y z
N MET A 1 -17.80 26.53 -15.31
CA MET A 1 -16.37 26.14 -15.24
C MET A 1 -16.35 24.66 -14.89
N ASN A 2 -16.38 23.80 -15.91
CA ASN A 2 -16.32 22.35 -15.70
C ASN A 2 -14.86 22.01 -15.42
N LYS A 3 -14.53 21.80 -14.15
CA LYS A 3 -13.30 21.14 -13.78
C LYS A 3 -13.50 19.69 -14.23
N THR A 4 -12.95 19.34 -15.38
CA THR A 4 -12.84 17.95 -15.83
C THR A 4 -12.23 17.18 -14.66
N GLU A 5 -13.03 16.33 -14.03
CA GLU A 5 -12.51 15.27 -13.17
C GLU A 5 -11.69 14.38 -14.12
N GLU A 6 -10.39 14.66 -14.24
CA GLU A 6 -9.46 13.67 -14.76
C GLU A 6 -9.64 12.45 -13.87
N VAL A 7 -10.25 11.41 -14.43
CA VAL A 7 -10.27 10.10 -13.79
C VAL A 7 -8.81 9.64 -13.81
N GLU A 8 -8.05 10.02 -12.78
CA GLU A 8 -6.66 9.62 -12.66
C GLU A 8 -6.61 8.10 -12.71
N GLN A 9 -5.80 7.59 -13.64
CA GLN A 9 -5.55 6.17 -13.74
C GLN A 9 -5.02 5.67 -12.39
N PRO A 10 -5.46 4.49 -11.92
CA PRO A 10 -4.97 3.94 -10.68
C PRO A 10 -3.46 3.69 -10.81
N ARG A 11 -2.69 4.16 -9.83
CA ARG A 11 -1.23 4.00 -9.78
C ARG A 11 -0.83 3.29 -8.51
N TRP A 12 0.36 2.71 -8.52
CA TRP A 12 0.95 2.14 -7.32
C TRP A 12 1.56 3.23 -6.44
N TYR A 13 1.21 3.19 -5.16
CA TYR A 13 1.76 4.06 -4.13
C TYR A 13 2.37 3.22 -3.02
N VAL A 14 3.34 3.80 -2.32
CA VAL A 14 4.03 3.13 -1.20
C VAL A 14 3.62 3.79 0.11
N LEU A 15 3.34 2.95 1.10
CA LEU A 15 2.99 3.35 2.46
C LEU A 15 4.06 2.88 3.41
N HIS A 16 4.39 3.74 4.38
CA HIS A 16 5.07 3.32 5.58
C HIS A 16 4.04 2.88 6.63
N ALA A 17 4.32 1.75 7.26
CA ALA A 17 3.58 1.20 8.37
C ALA A 17 4.56 0.80 9.49
N TYR A 18 4.04 0.62 10.70
CA TYR A 18 4.84 0.05 11.78
C TYR A 18 5.24 -1.39 11.43
N SER A 19 6.55 -1.66 11.42
CA SER A 19 7.08 -3.03 11.25
C SER A 19 6.43 -3.98 12.25
N GLY A 20 6.08 -5.20 11.83
CA GLY A 20 5.33 -6.15 12.65
C GLY A 20 3.83 -6.12 12.44
N HIS A 21 3.30 -5.03 11.87
CA HIS A 21 1.86 -4.80 11.77
C HIS A 21 1.38 -4.76 10.31
N GLU A 22 2.25 -4.98 9.33
CA GLU A 22 1.95 -4.81 7.90
C GLU A 22 0.77 -5.69 7.45
N GLY A 23 0.78 -6.96 7.85
CA GLY A 23 -0.32 -7.89 7.55
C GLY A 23 -1.66 -7.45 8.17
N ARG A 24 -1.62 -6.89 9.38
CA ARG A 24 -2.83 -6.36 10.04
C ARG A 24 -3.30 -5.08 9.37
N VAL A 25 -2.37 -4.21 8.95
CA VAL A 25 -2.68 -2.98 8.21
C VAL A 25 -3.34 -3.33 6.86
N LYS A 26 -2.82 -4.32 6.14
CA LYS A 26 -3.45 -4.83 4.91
C LYS A 26 -4.89 -5.27 5.15
N GLN A 27 -5.12 -6.14 6.13
CA GLN A 27 -6.48 -6.60 6.45
C GLN A 27 -7.42 -5.45 6.84
N ASN A 28 -6.94 -4.50 7.64
CA ASN A 28 -7.72 -3.32 8.02
C ASN A 28 -8.06 -2.44 6.81
N LEU A 29 -7.11 -2.25 5.88
CA LEU A 29 -7.32 -1.51 4.63
C LEU A 29 -8.37 -2.22 3.79
N GLU A 30 -8.21 -3.50 3.50
CA GLU A 30 -9.14 -4.28 2.69
C GLU A 30 -10.56 -4.25 3.26
N GLN A 31 -10.69 -4.44 4.58
CA GLN A 31 -11.98 -4.35 5.26
C GLN A 31 -12.59 -2.95 5.17
N ARG A 32 -11.81 -1.88 5.38
CA ARG A 32 -12.30 -0.50 5.25
C ARG A 32 -12.73 -0.19 3.84
N VAL A 33 -11.94 -0.60 2.85
CA VAL A 33 -12.24 -0.43 1.43
C VAL A 33 -13.56 -1.11 1.09
N SER A 34 -13.75 -2.35 1.56
CA SER A 34 -15.00 -3.09 1.36
C SER A 34 -16.18 -2.47 2.10
N ASN A 35 -15.99 -1.99 3.34
CA ASN A 35 -17.07 -1.43 4.15
C ASN A 35 -17.54 -0.05 3.69
N MET A 36 -16.67 0.70 2.99
CA MET A 36 -16.96 2.04 2.49
C MET A 36 -17.29 2.05 0.99
N ASP A 37 -17.46 0.88 0.37
CA ASP A 37 -17.69 0.72 -1.08
C ASP A 37 -16.59 1.36 -1.95
N MET A 38 -15.34 1.41 -1.45
CA MET A 38 -14.20 2.08 -2.08
C MET A 38 -13.35 1.19 -2.98
N SER A 39 -13.80 -0.04 -3.23
CA SER A 39 -13.10 -1.00 -4.10
C SER A 39 -12.90 -0.50 -5.54
N HIS A 40 -13.62 0.55 -5.94
CA HIS A 40 -13.45 1.22 -7.24
C HIS A 40 -12.29 2.23 -7.26
N LYS A 41 -11.82 2.66 -6.07
CA LYS A 41 -10.72 3.61 -5.88
C LYS A 41 -9.45 2.91 -5.42
N ILE A 42 -9.55 2.05 -4.42
CA ILE A 42 -8.43 1.24 -3.93
C ILE A 42 -8.64 -0.18 -4.48
N LEU A 43 -7.81 -0.53 -5.45
CA LEU A 43 -7.95 -1.75 -6.24
C LEU A 43 -7.22 -2.91 -5.60
N GLU A 44 -5.99 -2.68 -5.13
CA GLU A 44 -5.15 -3.74 -4.58
C GLU A 44 -4.25 -3.24 -3.45
N VAL A 45 -4.01 -4.11 -2.46
CA VAL A 45 -3.07 -3.86 -1.37
C VAL A 45 -2.10 -5.04 -1.27
N PHE A 46 -0.83 -4.75 -1.51
CA PHE A 46 0.26 -5.72 -1.54
C PHE A 46 1.25 -5.48 -0.40
N VAL A 47 1.63 -6.55 0.29
CA VAL A 47 2.66 -6.51 1.34
C VAL A 47 3.82 -7.37 0.86
N PRO A 48 5.03 -6.82 0.71
CA PRO A 48 6.19 -7.55 0.23
C PRO A 48 6.68 -8.55 1.29
N GLN A 49 6.20 -9.79 1.20
CA GLN A 49 6.62 -10.91 2.02
C GLN A 49 7.03 -12.06 1.09
N GLU A 50 8.19 -12.66 1.35
CA GLU A 50 8.64 -13.90 0.72
C GLU A 50 8.23 -15.07 1.61
N GLU A 51 7.65 -16.12 1.03
CA GLU A 51 7.40 -17.36 1.74
C GLU A 51 8.65 -18.25 1.67
N GLU A 52 9.40 -18.34 2.77
CA GLU A 52 10.52 -19.27 2.88
C GLU A 52 10.04 -20.60 3.49
N ILE A 53 10.45 -21.72 2.91
CA ILE A 53 10.15 -23.05 3.48
C ILE A 53 11.32 -23.42 4.40
N GLU A 54 11.17 -23.15 5.68
CA GLU A 54 12.15 -23.57 6.68
C GLU A 54 11.90 -25.04 7.06
N ILE A 55 12.96 -25.87 7.02
CA ILE A 55 12.89 -27.27 7.45
C ILE A 55 13.50 -27.36 8.86
N GLN A 56 12.64 -27.32 9.89
CA GLN A 56 13.05 -27.59 11.27
C GLN A 56 12.59 -29.00 11.68
N GLY A 57 13.55 -29.84 12.10
CA GLY A 57 13.24 -31.16 12.66
C GLY A 57 12.56 -32.15 11.70
N GLY A 58 12.66 -31.93 10.38
CA GLY A 58 12.03 -32.77 9.36
C GLY A 58 10.59 -32.40 8.99
N GLN A 59 9.99 -31.39 9.64
CA GLN A 59 8.74 -30.79 9.20
C GLN A 59 9.02 -29.54 8.36
N ARG A 60 8.36 -29.46 7.19
CA ARG A 60 8.37 -28.26 6.35
C ARG A 60 7.43 -27.24 6.99
N LYS A 61 7.96 -26.09 7.39
CA LYS A 61 7.16 -24.96 7.89
C LYS A 61 7.33 -23.80 6.92
N THR A 62 6.23 -23.34 6.35
CA THR A 62 6.22 -22.09 5.59
C THR A 62 6.36 -20.93 6.59
N VAL A 63 7.45 -20.20 6.49
CA VAL A 63 7.75 -19.01 7.29
C VAL A 63 7.78 -17.82 6.34
N SER A 64 6.86 -16.87 6.53
CA SER A 64 6.85 -15.64 5.75
C SER A 64 7.96 -14.72 6.24
N GLN A 65 9.03 -14.57 5.46
CA GLN A 65 10.09 -13.60 5.69
C GLN A 65 9.75 -12.27 5.01
N ARG A 66 9.85 -11.16 5.74
CA ARG A 66 9.56 -9.82 5.20
C ARG A 66 10.79 -9.28 4.49
N VAL A 67 10.67 -9.06 3.18
CA VAL A 67 11.76 -8.51 2.34
C VAL A 67 11.94 -7.02 2.60
N PHE A 68 10.83 -6.31 2.82
CA PHE A 68 10.81 -4.88 3.14
C PHE A 68 9.93 -4.61 4.37
N PRO A 69 10.46 -4.75 5.60
CA PRO A 69 9.68 -4.51 6.81
C PRO A 69 9.23 -3.04 6.89
N GLY A 70 7.95 -2.83 7.18
CA GLY A 70 7.33 -1.51 7.29
C GLY A 70 6.84 -0.90 5.98
N TYR A 71 6.93 -1.63 4.84
CA TYR A 71 6.45 -1.14 3.54
C TYR A 71 5.18 -1.87 3.11
N ILE A 72 4.23 -1.13 2.54
CA ILE A 72 3.00 -1.65 1.94
C ILE A 72 2.79 -0.94 0.62
N PHE A 73 2.48 -1.68 -0.43
CA PHE A 73 2.14 -1.14 -1.74
C PHE A 73 0.63 -1.11 -1.91
N VAL A 74 0.10 -0.02 -2.45
CA VAL A 74 -1.34 0.14 -2.68
C VAL A 74 -1.57 0.63 -4.11
N HIS A 75 -2.37 -0.12 -4.86
CA HIS A 75 -2.84 0.27 -6.18
C HIS A 75 -4.15 1.04 -6.02
N MET A 76 -4.11 2.35 -6.22
CA MET A 76 -5.30 3.17 -6.03
C MET A 76 -5.34 4.40 -6.94
N ARG A 77 -6.54 4.96 -7.09
CA ARG A 77 -6.75 6.29 -7.65
C ARG A 77 -6.50 7.33 -6.57
N MET A 78 -5.67 8.33 -6.86
CA MET A 78 -5.35 9.37 -5.89
C MET A 78 -6.47 10.40 -5.82
N ASP A 79 -7.19 10.42 -4.70
CA ASP A 79 -8.19 11.43 -4.41
C ASP A 79 -8.22 11.73 -2.91
N ASP A 80 -8.85 12.84 -2.49
CA ASP A 80 -8.87 13.23 -1.06
C ASP A 80 -9.47 12.15 -0.15
N GLU A 81 -10.42 11.36 -0.65
CA GLU A 81 -11.10 10.31 0.12
C GLU A 81 -10.24 9.05 0.24
N SER A 82 -9.68 8.57 -0.87
CA SER A 82 -8.75 7.42 -0.86
C SER A 82 -7.51 7.72 -0.01
N TRP A 83 -6.97 8.94 -0.12
CA TRP A 83 -5.88 9.42 0.72
C TRP A 83 -6.25 9.44 2.20
N HIS A 84 -7.45 9.93 2.54
CA HIS A 84 -7.91 10.01 3.92
C HIS A 84 -8.10 8.62 4.55
N ILE A 85 -8.69 7.67 3.80
CA ILE A 85 -8.92 6.30 4.27
C ILE A 85 -7.60 5.62 4.62
N VAL A 86 -6.61 5.73 3.74
CA VAL A 86 -5.29 5.14 3.95
C VAL A 86 -4.61 5.74 5.17
N ARG A 87 -4.58 7.07 5.29
CA ARG A 87 -4.01 7.77 6.45
C ARG A 87 -4.75 7.50 7.77
N SER A 88 -6.06 7.28 7.71
CA SER A 88 -6.90 6.99 8.87
C SER A 88 -6.79 5.52 9.32
N THR A 89 -6.10 4.67 8.57
CA THR A 89 -5.95 3.26 8.91
C THR A 89 -4.94 3.08 10.04
N PRO A 90 -5.32 2.40 11.15
CA PRO A 90 -4.40 2.11 12.24
C PRO A 90 -3.19 1.31 11.77
N GLY A 91 -2.00 1.81 12.10
CA GLY A 91 -0.73 1.18 11.77
C GLY A 91 -0.02 1.77 10.56
N VAL A 92 -0.69 2.62 9.77
CA VAL A 92 -0.08 3.45 8.72
C VAL A 92 0.58 4.67 9.37
N THR A 93 1.86 4.89 9.09
CA THR A 93 2.60 6.09 9.56
C THR A 93 2.56 7.21 8.52
N GLY A 94 2.43 6.87 7.24
CA GLY A 94 2.24 7.83 6.17
C GLY A 94 2.45 7.24 4.78
N PHE A 95 2.24 8.06 3.76
CA PHE A 95 2.67 7.74 2.41
C PHE A 95 4.17 8.04 2.26
N VAL A 96 4.86 7.19 1.51
CA VAL A 96 6.17 7.56 0.99
C VAL A 96 5.96 8.69 0.00
N SER A 97 6.55 9.83 0.32
CA SER A 97 6.50 11.05 -0.49
C SER A 97 7.96 11.40 -0.78
N ALA A 98 8.27 11.91 -1.97
CA ALA A 98 9.51 12.67 -2.12
C ALA A 98 9.42 13.84 -1.12
N GLU A 99 10.43 14.00 -0.27
CA GLU A 99 10.48 15.07 0.73
C GLU A 99 10.22 16.42 0.05
N ASP A 100 9.02 16.96 0.24
CA ASP A 100 8.82 18.39 0.13
C ASP A 100 8.28 18.87 1.48
N ASP A 101 9.23 19.13 2.37
CA ASP A 101 9.05 19.80 3.67
C ASP A 101 8.53 21.25 3.51
N ARG A 102 8.08 21.67 2.31
CA ARG A 102 7.65 23.04 2.00
C ARG A 102 6.18 23.17 1.64
N GLU A 103 5.45 22.08 1.38
CA GLU A 103 3.99 22.08 1.27
C GLU A 103 3.34 21.36 2.47
N ALA A 104 2.39 22.03 3.13
CA ALA A 104 1.66 21.51 4.30
C ALA A 104 0.85 20.20 4.05
N ARG A 105 0.92 19.63 2.84
CA ARG A 105 0.39 18.32 2.46
C ARG A 105 1.40 17.61 1.55
N PRO A 106 2.26 16.71 2.08
CA PRO A 106 3.11 15.88 1.23
C PRO A 106 2.22 15.03 0.33
N ARG A 107 2.38 15.20 -0.99
CA ARG A 107 1.62 14.42 -1.97
C ARG A 107 2.33 13.08 -2.16
N PRO A 108 1.60 11.96 -2.05
CA PRO A 108 2.16 10.64 -2.32
C PRO A 108 2.69 10.58 -3.76
N VAL A 109 3.92 10.11 -3.89
CA VAL A 109 4.55 9.95 -5.21
C VAL A 109 4.17 8.57 -5.74
N PRO A 110 3.53 8.48 -6.92
CA PRO A 110 3.30 7.19 -7.54
C PRO A 110 4.63 6.58 -7.97
N LEU A 111 4.72 5.26 -7.89
CA LEU A 111 5.84 4.51 -8.47
C LEU A 111 5.88 4.73 -9.99
N ASP A 112 7.08 4.81 -10.54
CA ASP A 112 7.28 4.87 -12.00
C ASP A 112 6.87 3.52 -12.61
N GLU A 113 6.36 3.49 -13.84
CA GLU A 113 5.93 2.25 -14.53
C GLU A 113 7.02 1.16 -14.54
N ARG A 114 8.30 1.56 -14.48
CA ARG A 114 9.44 0.63 -14.37
C ARG A 114 9.57 -0.01 -12.99
N GLU A 115 9.15 0.68 -11.94
CA GLU A 115 9.15 0.21 -10.55
C GLU A 115 7.88 -0.58 -10.20
N GLU A 116 6.83 -0.47 -11.03
CA GLU A 116 5.60 -1.27 -10.90
C GLU A 116 5.81 -2.73 -11.35
N GLN A 117 6.69 -2.98 -12.33
CA GLN A 117 6.89 -4.34 -12.90
C GLN A 117 7.38 -5.39 -11.90
N PRO A 118 8.35 -5.10 -11.00
CA PRO A 118 8.75 -6.05 -9.97
C PRO A 118 7.58 -6.42 -9.07
N ILE A 119 6.71 -5.47 -8.69
CA ILE A 119 5.59 -5.71 -7.78
C ILE A 119 4.55 -6.65 -8.41
N LEU A 120 4.27 -6.48 -9.70
CA LEU A 120 3.33 -7.30 -10.46
C LEU A 120 3.90 -8.65 -10.91
N GLY A 121 5.20 -8.86 -10.75
CA GLY A 121 5.93 -10.04 -11.22
C GLY A 121 6.22 -11.11 -10.16
N PHE A 122 5.79 -10.92 -8.92
CA PHE A 122 5.89 -11.89 -7.81
C PHE A 122 4.60 -12.67 -7.60
#